data_AF-A0A914TGM6-F1
#
_entry.id   AF-A0A914TGM6-F1
#
_cell.length_a   1.000
_cell.length_b   1.000
_cell.length_c   1.000
_cell.angle_alpha   90.00
_cell.angle_beta   90.00
_cell.angle_gamma   90.00
#
_symmetry.space_group_name_H-M   'P 1'
#
loop_
_entity.id
_entity.type
_entity.pdbx_description
1 polymer ?
#
loop_
_entity_poly.entity_id
_entity_poly.type
_entity_poly.pdbx_seq_one_letter_code
_entity_poly.pdbx_strand_id
1 'polypeptide(L)'
;AVNSNDVHIAIERSTSTGGEIFFPCGREISIRTTETDSSHLARILDYGVRSQLVVDRRNLESLKVIITDMTLYTKALNRNLYHFRCWAGSAGFDDRYCQQFVEFC
;
A
#
# COMPACT_ATOMS: atom_id res chain seq x y z
N ALA A 1 23.73 20.66 -3.56
CA ALA A 1 22.56 20.17 -2.81
C ALA A 1 21.34 20.26 -3.73
N VAL A 2 20.85 19.13 -4.21
CA VAL A 2 19.57 19.03 -4.93
C VAL A 2 18.86 17.84 -4.31
N ASN A 3 17.85 18.11 -3.48
CA ASN A 3 16.96 17.08 -2.95
C ASN A 3 16.01 16.70 -4.07
N SER A 4 16.20 15.53 -4.68
CA SER A 4 15.41 15.03 -5.82
C SER A 4 14.26 14.10 -5.40
N ASN A 5 13.66 14.31 -4.24
CA ASN A 5 12.57 13.45 -3.74
C ASN A 5 11.21 14.16 -3.71
N ASP A 6 10.92 15.00 -4.70
CA ASP A 6 9.56 15.49 -4.90
C ASP A 6 8.72 14.42 -5.60
N VAL A 7 7.95 13.69 -4.79
CA VAL A 7 6.93 12.76 -5.27
C VAL A 7 5.74 13.58 -5.78
N HIS A 8 5.70 13.80 -7.09
CA HIS A 8 4.56 14.45 -7.74
C HIS A 8 3.48 13.42 -8.06
N ILE A 9 2.38 13.44 -7.29
CA ILE A 9 1.16 12.68 -7.61
C ILE A 9 0.24 13.60 -8.42
N ALA A 10 0.29 13.51 -9.75
CA ALA A 10 -0.68 14.15 -10.63
C ALA A 10 -1.92 13.25 -10.78
N ILE A 11 -3.09 13.76 -10.41
CA ILE A 11 -4.38 13.04 -10.52
C ILE A 11 -5.29 13.82 -11.49
N GLU A 12 -5.54 13.26 -12.67
CA GLU A 12 -6.61 13.73 -13.55
C GLU A 12 -7.96 13.26 -12.97
N ARG A 13 -8.70 14.20 -12.39
CA ARG A 13 -10.01 13.92 -11.77
C ARG A 13 -11.08 13.75 -12.85
N SER A 14 -11.54 12.52 -13.06
CA SER A 14 -12.84 12.29 -13.70
C SER A 14 -13.94 12.42 -12.65
N THR A 15 -14.68 13.52 -12.69
CA THR A 15 -15.80 13.81 -11.80
C THR A 15 -16.93 12.80 -12.01
N SER A 16 -17.18 11.92 -11.04
CA SER A 16 -18.49 11.31 -10.88
C SER A 16 -18.88 11.26 -9.41
N THR A 17 -20.00 11.89 -9.13
CA THR A 17 -20.61 12.12 -7.82
C THR A 17 -21.08 10.81 -7.19
N GLY A 18 -20.53 10.47 -6.03
CA GLY A 18 -21.03 9.40 -5.16
C GLY A 18 -19.93 8.79 -4.29
N GLY A 19 -19.78 9.28 -3.05
CA GLY A 19 -18.84 8.75 -2.05
C GLY A 19 -17.42 8.58 -2.58
N GLU A 20 -16.69 9.69 -2.70
CA GLU A 20 -15.36 9.74 -3.37
C GLU A 20 -14.38 8.72 -2.77
N ILE A 21 -14.27 7.58 -3.44
CA ILE A 21 -13.12 6.69 -3.30
C ILE A 21 -11.93 7.44 -3.92
N PHE A 22 -10.82 7.54 -3.19
CA PHE A 22 -9.66 8.33 -3.59
C PHE A 22 -9.04 7.84 -4.92
N PHE A 23 -8.91 6.52 -5.08
CA PHE A 23 -8.48 5.87 -6.32
C PHE A 23 -9.61 4.99 -6.88
N PRO A 24 -10.61 5.58 -7.57
CA PRO A 24 -11.78 4.84 -8.05
C PRO A 24 -11.43 3.86 -9.20
N CYS A 25 -10.42 4.21 -9.99
CA CYS A 25 -9.97 3.43 -11.16
C CYS A 25 -8.66 2.67 -10.91
N GLY A 26 -8.18 2.59 -9.66
CA GLY A 26 -6.93 1.92 -9.33
C GLY A 26 -7.06 0.41 -9.51
N ARG A 27 -6.40 -0.15 -10.55
CA ARG A 27 -6.34 -1.59 -10.82
C ARG A 27 -5.10 -2.25 -10.25
N GLU A 28 -3.98 -1.54 -10.23
CA GLU A 28 -2.72 -2.04 -9.67
C GLU A 28 -2.15 -1.01 -8.73
N ILE A 29 -1.85 -1.43 -7.50
CA ILE A 29 -1.22 -0.59 -6.49
C ILE A 29 0.05 -1.29 -6.03
N SER A 30 1.19 -0.62 -6.21
CA SER A 30 2.48 -1.08 -5.73
C SER A 30 3.02 -0.11 -4.70
N ILE A 31 3.32 -0.61 -3.52
CA ILE A 31 3.85 0.18 -2.40
C ILE A 31 5.28 -0.26 -2.17
N ARG A 32 6.22 0.65 -2.38
CA ARG A 32 7.63 0.44 -2.04
C ARG A 32 7.86 0.92 -0.62
N THR A 33 8.50 0.08 0.19
CA THR A 33 8.86 0.39 1.57
C THR A 33 10.19 -0.27 1.91
N THR A 34 10.81 0.17 3.00
CA THR A 34 11.99 -0.45 3.59
C THR A 34 11.59 -1.27 4.82
N GLU A 35 12.51 -2.06 5.37
CA GLU A 35 12.27 -2.71 6.66
C GLU A 35 11.94 -1.68 7.76
N THR A 36 12.70 -0.59 7.82
CA THR A 36 12.54 0.48 8.83
C THR A 36 11.23 1.24 8.67
N ASP A 37 10.82 1.51 7.43
CA ASP A 37 9.59 2.28 7.14
C ASP A 37 8.32 1.42 7.13
N SER A 38 8.44 0.10 7.23
CA SER A 38 7.30 -0.82 7.28
C SER A 38 6.30 -0.47 8.40
N SER A 39 6.78 0.19 9.47
CA SER A 39 5.92 0.68 10.56
C SER A 39 4.85 1.66 10.07
N HIS A 40 5.13 2.47 9.04
CA HIS A 40 4.16 3.39 8.45
C HIS A 40 2.99 2.65 7.79
N LEU A 41 3.22 1.45 7.27
CA LEU A 41 2.14 0.61 6.73
C LEU A 41 1.16 0.18 7.82
N ALA A 42 1.65 -0.14 9.02
CA ALA A 42 0.80 -0.53 10.14
C ALA A 42 -0.05 0.65 10.65
N ARG A 43 0.51 1.87 10.63
CA ARG A 43 -0.16 3.09 11.14
C ARG A 43 -1.41 3.48 10.37
N ILE A 44 -1.63 2.92 9.17
CA ILE A 44 -2.87 3.12 8.42
C ILE A 44 -4.10 2.66 9.22
N LEU A 45 -3.93 1.63 10.06
CA LEU A 45 -4.95 1.17 11.00
C LEU A 45 -5.11 2.14 12.17
N ASP A 46 -4.00 2.61 12.74
CA ASP A 46 -4.01 3.54 13.87
C ASP A 46 -4.72 4.85 13.53
N TYR A 47 -4.59 5.30 12.28
CA TYR A 47 -5.27 6.48 11.77
C TYR A 47 -6.74 6.24 11.39
N GLY A 48 -7.26 5.02 11.52
CA GLY A 48 -8.65 4.68 11.19
C GLY A 48 -8.97 4.84 9.70
N VAL A 49 -7.96 4.75 8.82
CA VAL A 49 -8.16 4.90 7.37
C VAL A 49 -8.99 3.71 6.89
N ARG A 50 -10.17 3.97 6.34
CA ARG A 50 -11.04 2.93 5.77
C ARG A 50 -10.58 2.64 4.35
N SER A 51 -10.14 1.41 4.06
CA SER A 51 -9.64 1.06 2.72
C SER A 51 -10.70 1.22 1.62
N GLN A 52 -12.00 1.09 1.92
CA GLN A 52 -13.08 1.37 0.95
C GLN A 52 -13.13 2.83 0.48
N LEU A 53 -12.55 3.77 1.23
CA LEU A 53 -12.46 5.17 0.83
C LEU A 53 -11.19 5.48 0.03
N VAL A 54 -10.21 4.57 0.05
CA VAL A 54 -8.94 4.77 -0.64
C VAL A 54 -8.96 4.09 -1.99
N VAL A 55 -9.46 2.85 -2.05
CA VAL A 55 -9.40 2.01 -3.25
C VAL A 55 -10.75 1.36 -3.51
N ASP A 56 -11.15 1.30 -4.78
CA ASP A 56 -12.28 0.49 -5.18
C ASP A 56 -11.83 -0.97 -5.26
N ARG A 57 -12.19 -1.75 -4.24
CA ARG A 57 -11.82 -3.17 -4.15
C ARG A 57 -12.41 -4.03 -5.27
N ARG A 58 -13.46 -3.55 -5.95
CA ARG A 58 -14.06 -4.24 -7.09
C ARG A 58 -13.18 -4.12 -8.34
N ASN A 59 -12.46 -3.00 -8.47
CA ASN A 59 -11.58 -2.72 -9.59
C ASN A 59 -10.11 -3.10 -9.33
N LEU A 60 -9.69 -3.23 -8.07
CA LEU A 60 -8.30 -3.50 -7.73
C LEU A 60 -7.92 -4.95 -8.07
N GLU A 61 -7.09 -5.16 -9.08
CA GLU A 61 -6.61 -6.46 -9.55
C GLU A 61 -5.34 -6.89 -8.83
N SER A 62 -4.51 -5.95 -8.37
CA SER A 62 -3.22 -6.24 -7.74
C SER A 62 -2.88 -5.22 -6.66
N LEU A 63 -2.49 -5.71 -5.48
CA LEU A 63 -1.92 -4.94 -4.39
C LEU A 63 -0.58 -5.55 -3.98
N LYS A 64 0.50 -4.90 -4.37
CA LYS A 64 1.86 -5.37 -4.15
C LYS A 64 2.57 -4.52 -3.09
N VAL A 65 3.18 -5.15 -2.11
CA VAL A 65 4.16 -4.50 -1.21
C VAL A 65 5.55 -4.98 -1.59
N ILE A 66 6.41 -4.05 -1.97
CA ILE A 66 7.79 -4.28 -2.37
C ILE A 66 8.67 -3.77 -1.22
N ILE A 67 9.37 -4.69 -0.58
CA ILE A 67 10.29 -4.40 0.51
C ILE A 67 11.70 -4.31 -0.10
N THR A 68 12.28 -3.12 -0.06
CA THR A 68 13.67 -2.87 -0.45
C THR A 68 14.55 -2.79 0.80
N ASP A 69 15.87 -2.84 0.60
CA ASP A 69 16.87 -2.61 1.65
C ASP A 69 16.72 -3.59 2.82
N MET A 70 16.23 -4.78 2.52
CA MET A 70 15.91 -5.77 3.53
C MET A 70 17.19 -6.51 3.93
N THR A 71 17.56 -6.38 5.21
CA THR A 71 18.72 -7.09 5.76
C THR A 71 18.31 -8.39 6.44
N LEU A 72 17.15 -8.40 7.12
CA LEU A 72 16.63 -9.57 7.82
C LEU A 72 15.10 -9.54 7.86
N TYR A 73 14.46 -10.72 7.80
CA TYR A 73 13.03 -10.83 8.08
C TYR A 73 12.76 -10.80 9.57
N THR A 74 12.39 -9.63 10.09
CA THR A 74 12.10 -9.46 11.52
C THR A 74 10.63 -9.73 11.86
N LYS A 75 10.38 -10.12 13.11
CA LYS A 75 9.00 -10.24 13.65
C LYS A 75 8.23 -8.93 13.56
N ALA A 76 8.92 -7.79 13.68
CA ALA A 76 8.33 -6.46 13.53
C ALA A 76 7.83 -6.23 12.11
N LEU A 77 8.66 -6.53 11.10
CA LEU A 77 8.27 -6.46 9.69
C LEU A 77 7.06 -7.36 9.39
N ASN A 78 7.09 -8.62 9.82
CA ASN A 78 5.96 -9.54 9.65
C ASN A 78 4.66 -8.98 10.23
N ARG A 79 4.71 -8.46 11.47
CA ARG A 79 3.56 -7.85 12.13
C ARG A 79 3.04 -6.64 11.36
N ASN A 80 3.93 -5.76 10.90
CA ASN A 80 3.55 -4.56 10.15
C ASN A 80 2.87 -4.90 8.82
N LEU A 81 3.44 -5.86 8.08
CA LEU A 81 2.85 -6.37 6.84
C LEU A 81 1.50 -7.04 7.07
N TYR A 82 1.36 -7.78 8.17
CA TYR A 82 0.08 -8.37 8.58
C TYR A 82 -0.99 -7.31 8.85
N HIS A 83 -0.66 -6.27 9.62
CA HIS A 83 -1.59 -5.15 9.87
C HIS A 83 -2.02 -4.46 8.58
N PHE A 84 -1.07 -4.19 7.68
CA PHE A 84 -1.37 -3.59 6.39
C PHE A 84 -2.27 -4.48 5.53
N ARG A 85 -2.00 -5.80 5.51
CA ARG A 85 -2.87 -6.78 4.84
C ARG A 85 -4.28 -6.77 5.44
N CYS A 86 -4.40 -6.67 6.77
CA CYS A 86 -5.70 -6.58 7.43
C CYS A 86 -6.47 -5.33 7.02
N TRP A 87 -5.79 -4.18 6.97
CA TRP A 87 -6.37 -2.92 6.49
C TRP A 87 -6.91 -3.01 5.07
N ALA A 88 -6.15 -3.60 4.14
CA ALA A 88 -6.58 -3.77 2.75
C ALA A 88 -7.88 -4.61 2.65
N GLY A 89 -8.16 -5.43 3.65
CA GLY A 89 -9.37 -6.22 3.79
C GLY A 89 -9.03 -7.70 3.84
N SER A 90 -8.62 -8.15 5.04
CA SER A 90 -8.07 -9.46 5.45
C SER A 90 -8.65 -10.75 4.84
N ALA A 91 -9.70 -10.72 4.04
CA ALA A 91 -10.31 -11.89 3.39
C ALA A 91 -10.86 -11.61 1.96
N GLY A 92 -10.68 -10.40 1.43
CA GLY A 92 -11.23 -10.02 0.13
C GLY A 92 -10.19 -9.78 -0.95
N PHE A 93 -8.91 -9.70 -0.59
CA PHE A 93 -7.81 -9.52 -1.54
C PHE A 93 -7.19 -10.83 -2.02
N ASP A 94 -7.53 -11.98 -1.43
CA ASP A 94 -7.10 -13.32 -1.84
C ASP A 94 -5.70 -13.38 -2.48
N ASP A 95 -5.63 -13.84 -3.73
CA ASP A 95 -4.47 -13.97 -4.60
C ASP A 95 -3.97 -12.63 -5.20
N ARG A 96 -4.75 -11.55 -5.05
CA ARG A 96 -4.41 -10.20 -5.54
C ARG A 96 -3.41 -9.48 -4.64
N TYR A 97 -3.22 -9.90 -3.39
CA TYR A 97 -2.21 -9.34 -2.49
C TYR A 97 -0.87 -10.10 -2.60
N CYS A 98 0.20 -9.37 -2.88
CA CYS A 98 1.54 -9.93 -3.05
C CYS A 98 2.58 -9.17 -2.22
N GLN A 99 3.55 -9.90 -1.65
CA GLN A 99 4.73 -9.34 -1.01
C GLN A 99 5.96 -9.75 -1.81
N GLN A 100 6.81 -8.79 -2.14
CA GLN A 100 8.06 -9.02 -2.86
C GLN A 100 9.22 -8.46 -2.04
N PHE A 101 10.23 -9.28 -1.79
CA PHE A 101 11.46 -8.89 -1.11
C PHE A 101 12.54 -8.71 -2.16
N VAL A 102 13.13 -7.52 -2.23
CA VAL A 102 14.23 -7.19 -3.14
C VAL A 102 15.48 -7.06 -2.29
N GLU A 103 16.31 -8.10 -2.31
CA GLU A 103 17.64 -8.06 -1.71
C GLU A 103 18.56 -7.19 -2.58
N PHE A 104 19.48 -6.45 -1.95
CA PHE A 104 20.61 -5.86 -2.66
C PHE A 104 21.62 -6.98 -2.93
N CYS A 105 21.84 -7.30 -4.21
CA CYS A 105 23.05 -8.02 -4.64
C CYS A 105 24.28 -7.12 -4.50
#